data_AF-A0A957SNB2-F1
#
_entry.id   AF-A0A957SNB2-F1
#
_cell.length_a   1.000
_cell.length_b   1.000
_cell.length_c   1.000
_cell.angle_alpha   90.00
_cell.angle_beta   90.00
_cell.angle_gamma   90.00
#
_symmetry.space_group_name_H-M   'P 1'
#
loop_
_entity.id
_entity.type
_entity.pdbx_description
1 polymer ?
#
loop_
_entity_poly.entity_id
_entity_poly.type
_entity_poly.pdbx_seq_one_letter_code
_entity_poly.pdbx_strand_id
1 'polypeptide(L)' 'MNIALWIVQILLGAAFIMAGAMKSTQPKEKLQANMGWVEDFSANSVRIIGILELLAGIGL' A
#
# COMPACT_ATOMS: atom_id res chain seq x y z
N MET A 1 -17.36 -14.96 -18.59
CA MET A 1 -18.00 -14.01 -17.66
C MET A 1 -17.15 -13.65 -16.43
N ASN A 2 -15.94 -14.19 -16.22
CA ASN A 2 -15.10 -13.84 -15.05
C ASN A 2 -13.77 -13.17 -15.39
N ILE A 3 -13.38 -13.12 -16.67
CA ILE A 3 -12.06 -12.58 -17.08
C ILE A 3 -11.93 -11.11 -16.68
N ALA A 4 -12.99 -10.31 -16.85
CA ALA A 4 -12.99 -8.92 -16.41
C ALA A 4 -12.74 -8.79 -14.90
N LEU A 5 -13.35 -9.65 -14.08
CA LEU A 5 -13.15 -9.66 -12.62
C LEU A 5 -11.71 -10.04 -12.27
N TRP A 6 -11.15 -11.08 -12.89
CA TRP A 6 -9.75 -11.49 -12.68
C TRP A 6 -8.75 -10.40 -13.04
N ILE A 7 -8.99 -9.67 -14.15
CA ILE A 7 -8.14 -8.55 -14.55
C ILE A 7 -8.17 -7.46 -13.48
N VAL A 8 -9.36 -7.06 -13.03
CA VAL A 8 -9.51 -6.04 -11.99
C VAL A 8 -8.85 -6.49 -10.68
N GLN A 9 -9.02 -7.76 -10.30
CA GLN A 9 -8.44 -8.33 -9.09
C GLN A 9 -6.92 -8.29 -9.11
N ILE A 10 -6.28 -8.71 -10.20
CA ILE A 10 -4.82 -8.66 -10.36
C ILE A 10 -4.32 -7.21 -10.32
N LEU A 11 -5.00 -6.28 -11.00
CA LEU A 11 -4.60 -4.87 -11.02
C LEU A 11 -4.69 -4.24 -9.64
N LEU A 12 -5.78 -4.52 -8.91
CA LEU A 12 -5.94 -4.04 -7.54
C LEU A 12 -4.91 -4.68 -6.60
N GLY A 13 -4.68 -5.99 -6.71
CA GLY A 13 -3.69 -6.70 -5.89
C GLY A 13 -2.28 -6.13 -6.09
N ALA A 14 -1.89 -5.90 -7.35
CA ALA A 14 -0.64 -5.24 -7.68
C ALA A 14 -0.55 -3.81 -7.11
N ALA A 15 -1.63 -3.03 -7.19
CA ALA A 15 -1.66 -1.68 -6.62
C ALA A 15 -1.46 -1.68 -5.10
N PHE A 16 -2.12 -2.60 -4.38
CA PHE A 16 -1.95 -2.78 -2.94
C PHE A 16 -0.53 -3.22 -2.57
N ILE A 17 0.04 -4.18 -3.31
CA ILE A 17 1.41 -4.64 -3.06
C ILE A 17 2.40 -3.49 -3.26
N MET A 18 2.26 -2.70 -4.34
CA MET A 18 3.14 -1.55 -4.59
C MET A 18 3.00 -0.49 -3.49
N ALA A 19 1.77 -0.12 -3.11
CA ALA A 19 1.50 0.84 -2.04
C ALA A 19 2.10 0.39 -0.70
N GLY A 20 1.85 -0.87 -0.33
CA GLY A 20 2.33 -1.47 0.90
C GLY A 20 3.85 -1.56 0.95
N ALA A 21 4.49 -1.94 -0.16
CA ALA A 21 5.95 -1.98 -0.28
C ALA A 21 6.56 -0.59 -0.09
N MET A 22 5.98 0.45 -0.71
CA MET A 22 6.46 1.83 -0.55
C MET A 22 6.38 2.30 0.90
N LYS A 23 5.23 2.12 1.57
CA LYS A 23 5.05 2.59 2.96
C LYS A 23 5.86 1.80 3.98
N SER A 24 6.13 0.52 3.71
CA SER A 24 6.92 -0.33 4.61
C SER A 24 8.41 -0.08 4.51
N THR A 25 8.91 0.36 3.34
CA THR A 25 10.36 0.43 3.05
C THR A 25 10.91 1.85 2.92
N GLN A 26 10.10 2.83 2.49
CA GLN A 26 10.60 4.19 2.27
C GLN A 26 10.71 4.99 3.58
N PRO A 27 11.64 5.95 3.66
CA PRO A 27 11.71 6.91 4.77
C PRO A 27 10.44 7.76 4.87
N LYS A 28 10.05 8.13 6.10
CA LYS A 28 8.84 8.92 6.36
C LYS A 28 8.86 10.24 5.60
N GLU A 29 10.03 10.87 5.54
CA GLU A 29 10.28 12.17 4.89
C GLU A 29 9.96 12.11 3.38
N LYS A 30 10.28 10.98 2.74
CA LYS A 30 9.98 10.77 1.31
C LYS A 30 8.49 10.54 1.07
N LEU A 31 7.82 9.88 2.01
CA LEU A 31 6.38 9.65 1.96
C LEU A 31 5.59 10.94 2.20
N GLN A 32 6.02 11.78 3.15
CA GLN A 32 5.39 13.07 3.46
C GLN A 32 5.31 13.98 2.23
N ALA A 33 6.34 13.99 1.38
CA ALA A 33 6.37 14.80 0.16
C ALA A 33 5.19 14.53 -0.80
N ASN A 34 4.60 13.33 -0.75
CA ASN A 34 3.48 12.93 -1.61
C ASN A 34 2.21 12.55 -0.84
N MET A 35 2.28 12.48 0.50
CA MET A 35 1.22 11.98 1.37
C MET A 35 1.15 12.83 2.64
N GLY A 36 0.44 13.98 2.58
CA GLY A 36 0.37 14.92 3.71
C GLY A 36 -0.14 14.31 5.02
N TRP A 37 -1.03 13.32 4.96
CA TRP A 37 -1.53 12.60 6.14
C TRP A 37 -0.43 11.86 6.92
N VAL A 38 0.71 11.54 6.29
CA VAL A 38 1.83 10.84 6.95
C VAL A 38 2.43 11.70 8.06
N GLU A 39 2.30 13.02 7.99
CA GLU A 39 2.81 13.95 9.02
C GLU A 39 2.16 13.70 10.39
N ASP A 40 0.85 13.45 10.39
CA ASP A 40 0.03 13.32 11.60
C ASP A 40 0.29 12.01 12.38
N PHE A 41 1.00 11.04 11.79
CA PHE A 41 1.21 9.71 12.38
C PHE A 41 2.69 9.39 12.62
N SER A 42 2.96 8.47 13.54
CA SER A 42 4.32 7.96 13.75
C SER A 42 4.81 7.14 12.55
N ALA A 43 6.12 7.09 12.32
CA ALA A 43 6.71 6.27 11.25
C ALA A 43 6.34 4.77 11.39
N ASN A 44 6.22 4.28 12.63
CA ASN A 44 5.80 2.91 12.90
C ASN A 44 4.34 2.66 12.48
N SER A 45 3.44 3.59 12.76
CA SER A 45 2.04 3.50 12.33
C SER A 45 1.93 3.41 10.81
N VAL A 46 2.70 4.23 10.10
CA VAL A 46 2.74 4.24 8.62
C VAL A 46 3.30 2.93 8.06
N ARG A 47 4.31 2.35 8.71
CA ARG A 47 4.83 1.02 8.34
C ARG A 47 3.82 -0.09 8.58
N ILE A 48 3.08 -0.06 9.70
CA ILE A 48 2.02 -1.03 9.96
C ILE A 48 0.95 -0.97 8.87
N ILE A 49 0.53 0.24 8.47
CA ILE A 49 -0.39 0.42 7.34
C ILE A 49 0.19 -0.20 6.07
N GLY A 50 1.46 0.04 5.77
CA GLY A 50 2.13 -0.58 4.62
C GLY A 50 2.13 -2.11 4.65
N ILE A 51 2.37 -2.72 5.81
CA ILE A 51 2.32 -4.18 5.96
C ILE A 51 0.90 -4.71 5.76
N LEU A 52 -0.11 -4.02 6.29
CA LEU A 52 -1.51 -4.38 6.07
C LEU A 52 -1.90 -4.28 4.59
N GLU A 53 -1.40 -3.29 3.85
CA GLU A 53 -1.61 -3.16 2.41
C GLU A 53 -0.93 -4.30 1.63
N LEU A 54 0.27 -4.74 2.04
CA LEU A 54 0.92 -5.92 1.46
C LEU A 54 0.06 -7.18 1.67
N LEU A 55 -0.42 -7.40 2.89
CA LEU A 55 -1.29 -8.54 3.20
C LEU A 55 -2.61 -8.47 2.44
N ALA A 56 -3.19 -7.28 2.27
CA ALA A 56 -4.39 -7.08 1.47
C ALA A 56 -4.15 -7.45 -0.01
N GLY A 57 -3.04 -7.01 -0.59
CA GLY A 57 -2.71 -7.32 -1.98
C GLY A 57 -2.34 -8.79 -2.22
N ILE A 58 -1.83 -9.50 -1.20
CA ILE A 58 -1.59 -10.96 -1.25
C ILE A 58 -2.90 -11.75 -1.08
N GLY A 59 -3.82 -11.25 -0.25
CA GLY A 59 -5.10 -11.89 0.02
C GLY A 59 -6.16 -11.66 -1.05
N LEU A 60 -5.96 -10.65 -1.91
CA LEU A 60 -6.83 -10.31 -3.03
C LEU A 60 -6.51 -11.18 -4.25
#